data_AF-A0A2N5N0U6-F1
#
_entry.id   AF-A0A2N5N0U6-F1
#
_cell.length_a   1.000
_cell.length_b   1.000
_cell.length_c   1.000
_cell.angle_alpha   90.00
_cell.angle_beta   90.00
_cell.angle_gamma   90.00
#
_symmetry.space_group_name_H-M   'P 1'
#
loop_
_entity.id
_entity.type
_entity.pdbx_description
1 polymer ?
#
loop_
_entity_poly.entity_id
_entity_poly.type
_entity_poly.pdbx_seq_one_letter_code
_entity_poly.pdbx_strand_id
1 'polypeptide(L)'
;MQIAGRIRPDEAELIRSEPDPLKLLDLLEEGRITNSNHPYLLRKLLPHEAVVIPALLSKLSESDQDALIEQGIRFLNKTTGFPLPQLEELALSASSPYVRSCVCLLLGVRGPETVLPLLWRQFHLLRTAHPEESLSEGPLYGLYELAVRFGRISLKFPEHL
;
A
#
# COMPACT_ATOMS: atom_id res chain seq x y z
N MET A 1 15.60 -19.26 4.89
CA MET A 1 16.74 -18.44 5.38
C MET A 1 16.31 -16.98 5.35
N GLN A 2 15.78 -16.45 6.45
CA GLN A 2 15.44 -15.03 6.58
C GLN A 2 16.62 -14.32 7.23
N ILE A 3 17.33 -13.49 6.47
CA ILE A 3 18.18 -12.46 7.06
C ILE A 3 17.22 -11.34 7.42
N ALA A 4 16.72 -11.32 8.66
CA ALA A 4 16.15 -10.12 9.22
C ALA A 4 17.26 -9.05 9.16
N GLY A 5 17.17 -8.16 8.17
CA GLY A 5 18.15 -7.10 7.97
C GLY A 5 18.29 -6.35 9.29
N ARG A 6 19.50 -6.32 9.85
CA ARG A 6 19.75 -5.57 11.08
C ARG A 6 19.40 -4.11 10.82
N ILE A 7 18.66 -3.52 11.75
CA ILE A 7 18.39 -2.07 11.82
C ILE A 7 19.74 -1.36 11.71
N ARG A 8 19.89 -0.44 10.75
CA ARG A 8 21.05 0.45 10.68
C ARG A 8 20.94 1.51 11.78
N PRO A 9 21.84 1.54 12.79
CA PRO A 9 21.65 2.38 13.98
C PRO A 9 21.63 3.88 13.72
N ASP A 10 22.38 4.34 12.72
CA ASP A 10 22.42 5.72 12.24
C ASP A 10 21.07 6.19 11.68
N GLU A 11 20.45 5.37 10.81
CA GLU A 11 19.10 5.65 10.30
C GLU A 11 18.04 5.55 11.39
N ALA A 12 18.20 4.60 12.32
CA ALA A 12 17.29 4.49 13.46
C ALA A 12 17.36 5.74 14.36
N GLU A 13 18.53 6.35 14.52
CA GLU A 13 18.68 7.62 15.22
C GLU A 13 18.09 8.78 14.43
N LEU A 14 18.27 8.83 13.11
CA LEU A 14 17.59 9.80 12.24
C LEU A 14 16.07 9.73 12.41
N ILE A 15 15.50 8.52 12.29
CA ILE A 15 14.07 8.29 12.48
C ILE A 15 13.66 8.69 13.90
N ARG A 16 14.45 8.36 14.93
CA ARG A 16 14.13 8.66 16.34
C ARG A 16 14.13 10.15 16.62
N SER A 17 15.12 10.87 16.12
CA SER A 17 15.38 12.28 16.43
C SER A 17 14.47 13.26 15.69
N GLU A 18 13.95 12.90 14.51
CA GLU A 18 13.07 13.80 13.73
C GLU A 18 11.66 13.93 14.35
N PRO A 19 11.25 15.10 14.86
CA PRO A 19 9.92 15.28 15.45
C PRO A 19 8.81 15.52 14.42
N ASP A 20 9.14 15.97 13.21
CA ASP A 20 8.14 16.36 12.21
C ASP A 20 7.63 15.13 11.43
N PRO A 21 6.34 14.79 11.53
CA PRO A 21 5.78 13.64 10.82
C PRO A 21 5.85 13.75 9.29
N LEU A 22 5.88 14.97 8.73
CA LEU A 22 6.00 15.15 7.28
C LEU A 22 7.43 14.93 6.80
N LYS A 23 8.43 15.34 7.59
CA LYS A 23 9.83 14.98 7.30
C LYS A 23 10.11 13.50 7.47
N LEU A 24 9.46 12.86 8.45
CA LEU A 24 9.48 11.40 8.58
C LEU A 24 8.84 10.72 7.36
N LEU A 25 7.75 11.28 6.82
CA LEU A 25 7.11 10.75 5.61
C LEU A 25 8.06 10.80 4.40
N ASP A 26 8.87 11.86 4.26
CA ASP A 26 9.87 11.97 3.19
C ASP A 26 10.92 10.84 3.24
N LEU A 27 11.14 10.21 4.40
CA LEU A 27 12.04 9.05 4.53
C LEU A 27 11.48 7.77 3.91
N LEU A 28 10.23 7.76 3.41
CA LEU A 28 9.71 6.66 2.60
C LEU A 28 10.21 6.68 1.16
N GLU A 29 10.75 7.80 0.69
CA GLU A 29 11.30 7.93 -0.67
C GLU A 29 12.51 7.02 -0.87
N GLU A 30 12.74 6.65 -2.12
CA GLU A 30 13.80 5.70 -2.47
C GLU A 30 15.19 6.19 -2.03
N GLY A 31 15.98 5.28 -1.45
CA GLY A 31 17.35 5.55 -1.03
C GLY A 31 17.50 6.39 0.24
N ARG A 32 16.41 6.84 0.87
CA ARG A 32 16.48 7.65 2.12
C ARG A 32 16.83 6.84 3.35
N ILE A 33 16.31 5.62 3.46
CA ILE A 33 16.66 4.66 4.50
C ILE A 33 16.70 3.24 3.94
N THR A 34 17.30 2.29 4.66
CA THR A 34 17.20 0.87 4.31
C THR A 34 15.83 0.28 4.57
N ASN A 35 15.49 -0.73 3.77
CA ASN A 35 14.29 -1.56 3.94
C ASN A 35 14.14 -2.15 5.35
N SER A 36 15.24 -2.45 6.06
CA SER A 36 15.20 -2.94 7.44
C SER A 36 14.70 -1.92 8.45
N ASN A 37 14.75 -0.62 8.14
CA ASN A 37 14.31 0.48 9.00
C ASN A 37 12.88 0.95 8.71
N HIS A 38 12.28 0.61 7.56
CA HIS A 38 10.89 0.97 7.28
C HIS A 38 9.90 0.50 8.35
N PRO A 39 9.95 -0.74 8.90
CA PRO A 39 9.03 -1.13 9.97
C PRO A 39 9.07 -0.20 11.20
N TYR A 40 10.26 0.32 11.53
CA TYR A 40 10.44 1.27 12.63
C TYR A 40 9.90 2.66 12.27
N LEU A 41 10.19 3.15 11.05
CA LEU A 41 9.63 4.41 10.54
C LEU A 41 8.10 4.39 10.49
N LEU A 42 7.50 3.34 9.92
CA LEU A 42 6.05 3.21 9.83
C LEU A 42 5.40 3.26 11.22
N ARG A 43 5.99 2.58 12.21
CA ARG A 43 5.50 2.64 13.60
C ARG A 43 5.55 4.05 14.18
N LYS A 44 6.56 4.85 13.81
CA LYS A 44 6.67 6.25 14.26
C LYS A 44 5.65 7.16 13.56
N LEU A 45 5.27 6.86 12.33
CA LEU A 45 4.26 7.64 11.59
C LEU A 45 2.81 7.38 12.06
N LEU A 46 2.50 6.17 12.55
CA LEU A 46 1.12 5.77 12.91
C LEU A 46 0.41 6.71 13.90
N PRO A 47 1.05 7.25 14.96
CA PRO A 47 0.40 8.23 15.83
C PRO A 47 -0.01 9.54 15.15
N HIS A 48 0.46 9.80 13.93
CA HIS A 48 0.28 11.05 13.19
C HIS A 48 -0.61 10.89 11.94
N GLU A 49 -1.43 9.84 11.87
CA GLU A 49 -2.31 9.50 10.74
C GLU A 49 -3.05 10.71 10.15
N ALA A 50 -3.63 11.57 10.99
CA ALA A 50 -4.43 12.72 10.53
C ALA A 50 -3.66 13.70 9.63
N VAL A 51 -2.34 13.81 9.83
CA VAL A 51 -1.46 14.69 9.05
C VAL A 51 -0.75 13.90 7.95
N VAL A 52 -0.35 12.66 8.23
CA VAL A 52 0.43 11.83 7.31
C VAL A 52 -0.43 11.31 6.15
N ILE A 53 -1.67 10.89 6.40
CA ILE A 53 -2.53 10.29 5.36
C ILE A 53 -2.76 11.25 4.19
N PRO A 54 -3.21 12.50 4.38
CA PRO A 54 -3.43 13.42 3.26
C PRO A 54 -2.15 13.70 2.48
N ALA A 55 -1.03 13.91 3.18
CA ALA A 55 0.27 14.17 2.55
C ALA A 55 0.77 12.96 1.74
N LEU A 56 0.63 11.76 2.28
CA LEU A 56 1.01 10.53 1.59
C LEU A 56 0.14 10.30 0.35
N LEU A 57 -1.18 10.49 0.43
CA LEU A 57 -2.08 10.36 -0.72
C LEU A 57 -1.70 11.32 -1.84
N SER A 58 -1.37 12.58 -1.50
CA SER A 58 -0.87 13.56 -2.47
C SER A 58 0.47 13.17 -3.08
N LYS A 59 1.38 12.57 -2.31
CA LYS A 59 2.65 12.06 -2.86
C LYS A 59 2.39 10.87 -3.79
N LEU A 60 1.50 9.95 -3.42
CA LEU A 60 1.19 8.75 -4.20
C LEU A 60 0.53 9.06 -5.54
N SER A 61 -0.29 10.11 -5.65
CA SER A 61 -0.99 10.42 -6.91
C SER A 61 -0.05 10.73 -8.08
N GLU A 62 1.18 11.13 -7.80
CA GLU A 62 2.18 11.57 -8.77
C GLU A 62 3.48 10.75 -8.73
N SER A 63 3.55 9.70 -7.90
CA SER A 63 4.80 8.96 -7.67
C SER A 63 4.97 7.78 -8.62
N ASP A 64 6.19 7.61 -9.11
CA ASP A 64 6.69 6.39 -9.77
C ASP A 64 7.84 5.74 -8.95
N GLN A 65 7.98 6.09 -7.66
CA GLN A 65 9.01 5.52 -6.79
C GLN A 65 8.47 4.29 -6.05
N ASP A 66 8.89 3.10 -6.45
CA ASP A 66 8.42 1.82 -5.89
C ASP A 66 8.52 1.77 -4.36
N ALA A 67 9.62 2.27 -3.79
CA ALA A 67 9.80 2.32 -2.34
C ALA A 67 8.71 3.14 -1.64
N LEU A 68 8.41 4.35 -2.15
CA LEU A 68 7.37 5.21 -1.60
C LEU A 68 5.99 4.57 -1.77
N ILE A 69 5.72 3.97 -2.94
CA ILE A 69 4.45 3.31 -3.24
C ILE A 69 4.22 2.14 -2.27
N GLU A 70 5.16 1.21 -2.20
CA GLU A 70 5.02 0.01 -1.38
C GLU A 70 4.94 0.33 0.11
N GLN A 71 5.81 1.22 0.60
CA GLN A 71 5.81 1.57 2.02
C GLN A 71 4.63 2.45 2.40
N GLY A 72 4.18 3.32 1.48
CA GLY A 72 2.96 4.09 1.65
C GLY A 72 1.72 3.20 1.74
N ILE A 73 1.60 2.19 0.88
CA ILE A 73 0.50 1.21 0.94
C ILE A 73 0.59 0.36 2.22
N ARG A 74 1.80 -0.04 2.64
CA ARG A 74 2.01 -0.72 3.93
C ARG A 74 1.62 0.15 5.13
N PHE A 75 1.89 1.45 5.07
CA PHE A 75 1.42 2.42 6.06
C PHE A 75 -0.11 2.44 6.12
N LEU A 76 -0.75 2.72 4.98
CA LEU A 76 -2.21 2.79 4.84
C LEU A 76 -2.92 1.48 5.19
N ASN A 77 -2.26 0.33 5.07
CA ASN A 77 -2.83 -0.95 5.52
C ASN A 77 -2.85 -1.07 7.06
N LYS A 78 -1.97 -0.36 7.77
CA LYS A 78 -1.82 -0.40 9.23
C LYS A 78 -2.55 0.74 9.94
N THR A 79 -3.01 1.77 9.22
CA THR A 79 -3.69 2.90 9.81
C THR A 79 -5.05 2.51 10.39
N THR A 80 -5.45 3.18 11.46
CA THR A 80 -6.81 3.07 12.00
C THR A 80 -7.83 3.71 11.06
N GLY A 81 -7.49 4.87 10.48
CA GLY A 81 -8.28 5.52 9.44
C GLY A 81 -8.22 4.74 8.12
N PHE A 82 -9.36 4.64 7.43
CA PHE A 82 -9.43 4.12 6.06
C PHE A 82 -10.07 5.18 5.15
N PRO A 83 -9.26 6.01 4.46
CA PRO A 83 -9.74 7.13 3.65
C PRO A 83 -10.33 6.62 2.33
N LEU A 84 -11.43 5.87 2.40
CA LEU A 84 -12.02 5.14 1.27
C LEU A 84 -12.26 6.03 0.05
N PRO A 85 -12.94 7.20 0.15
CA PRO A 85 -13.18 8.03 -1.03
C PRO A 85 -11.89 8.47 -1.74
N GLN A 86 -10.84 8.79 -0.96
CA GLN A 86 -9.56 9.19 -1.52
C GLN A 86 -8.80 8.02 -2.14
N LEU A 87 -8.93 6.82 -1.58
CA LEU A 87 -8.34 5.61 -2.16
C LEU A 87 -9.06 5.18 -3.44
N GLU A 88 -10.39 5.31 -3.49
CA GLU A 88 -11.18 5.07 -4.71
C GLU A 88 -10.79 6.04 -5.82
N GLU A 89 -10.64 7.33 -5.48
CA GLU A 89 -10.13 8.34 -6.41
C GLU A 89 -8.71 8.02 -6.88
N LEU A 90 -7.80 7.72 -5.95
CA LEU A 90 -6.41 7.39 -6.28
C LEU A 90 -6.30 6.15 -7.20
N ALA A 91 -7.16 5.15 -7.01
CA ALA A 91 -7.23 3.98 -7.90
C ALA A 91 -7.67 4.33 -9.33
N LEU A 92 -8.41 5.43 -9.51
CA LEU A 92 -8.92 5.90 -10.79
C LEU A 92 -7.96 6.88 -11.48
N SER A 93 -7.32 7.78 -10.72
CA SER A 93 -6.66 8.97 -11.28
C SER A 93 -5.15 9.06 -11.07
N ALA A 94 -4.53 8.18 -10.26
CA ALA A 94 -3.07 8.19 -10.13
C ALA A 94 -2.40 8.00 -11.50
N SER A 95 -1.36 8.81 -11.76
CA SER A 95 -0.61 8.78 -13.02
C SER A 95 0.07 7.43 -13.22
N SER A 96 0.60 6.87 -12.13
CA SER A 96 1.30 5.60 -12.13
C SER A 96 0.33 4.43 -12.13
N PRO A 97 0.40 3.52 -13.12
CA PRO A 97 -0.42 2.31 -13.11
C PRO A 97 -0.03 1.37 -11.96
N TYR A 98 1.21 1.46 -11.45
CA TYR A 98 1.64 0.69 -10.28
C TYR A 98 0.97 1.17 -8.99
N VAL A 99 0.85 2.49 -8.80
CA VAL A 99 0.04 3.06 -7.71
C VAL A 99 -1.40 2.55 -7.78
N ARG A 100 -2.04 2.64 -8.96
CA ARG A 100 -3.41 2.15 -9.16
C ARG A 100 -3.54 0.67 -8.79
N SER A 101 -2.57 -0.15 -9.21
CA SER A 101 -2.55 -1.58 -8.91
C SER A 101 -2.47 -1.85 -7.41
N CYS A 102 -1.51 -1.24 -6.71
CA CYS A 102 -1.31 -1.42 -5.27
C CYS A 102 -2.46 -0.86 -4.42
N VAL A 103 -3.08 0.24 -4.84
CA VAL A 103 -4.28 0.78 -4.19
C VAL A 103 -5.46 -0.18 -4.35
N CYS A 104 -5.64 -0.78 -5.53
CA CYS A 104 -6.69 -1.80 -5.73
C CYS A 104 -6.50 -3.01 -4.82
N LEU A 105 -5.26 -3.47 -4.62
CA LEU A 105 -4.97 -4.52 -3.64
C LEU A 105 -5.40 -4.09 -2.23
N LEU A 106 -5.01 -2.89 -1.79
CA LEU A 106 -5.39 -2.36 -0.47
C LEU A 106 -6.92 -2.27 -0.30
N LEU A 107 -7.63 -1.80 -1.33
CA LEU A 107 -9.09 -1.73 -1.36
C LEU A 107 -9.73 -3.13 -1.24
N GLY A 108 -9.18 -4.16 -1.88
CA GLY A 108 -9.67 -5.53 -1.70
C GLY A 108 -9.43 -6.10 -0.30
N VAL A 109 -8.25 -5.83 0.28
CA VAL A 109 -7.87 -6.29 1.62
C VAL A 109 -8.68 -5.62 2.72
N ARG A 110 -8.95 -4.30 2.62
CA ARG A 110 -9.57 -3.53 3.72
C ARG A 110 -10.93 -2.94 3.38
N GLY A 111 -11.21 -2.66 2.11
CA GLY A 111 -12.41 -1.95 1.68
C GLY A 111 -13.71 -2.74 1.88
N PRO A 112 -14.86 -2.06 1.82
CA PRO A 112 -16.18 -2.69 1.84
C PRO A 112 -16.49 -3.41 0.52
N GLU A 113 -17.53 -4.27 0.49
CA GLU A 113 -17.97 -4.99 -0.72
C GLU A 113 -18.34 -4.04 -1.88
N THR A 114 -18.70 -2.78 -1.57
CA THR A 114 -19.03 -1.75 -2.57
C THR A 114 -17.88 -1.41 -3.52
N VAL A 115 -16.63 -1.75 -3.19
CA VAL A 115 -15.47 -1.52 -4.06
C VAL A 115 -15.36 -2.54 -5.20
N LEU A 116 -16.16 -3.62 -5.19
CA LEU A 116 -16.09 -4.69 -6.20
C LEU A 116 -16.16 -4.19 -7.65
N PRO A 117 -17.11 -3.30 -8.04
CA PRO A 117 -17.18 -2.81 -9.41
C PRO A 117 -15.93 -2.03 -9.82
N LEU A 118 -15.33 -1.28 -8.89
CA LEU A 118 -14.10 -0.53 -9.12
C LEU A 118 -12.93 -1.49 -9.38
N LEU A 119 -12.74 -2.49 -8.53
CA LEU A 119 -11.66 -3.47 -8.68
C LEU A 119 -11.79 -4.24 -10.00
N TRP A 120 -13.01 -4.66 -10.35
CA TRP A 120 -13.29 -5.34 -11.62
C TRP A 120 -12.94 -4.47 -12.83
N ARG A 121 -13.35 -3.19 -12.81
CA ARG A 121 -13.01 -2.23 -13.87
C ARG A 121 -11.50 -2.04 -13.97
N GLN A 122 -10.81 -1.86 -12.85
CA GLN A 122 -9.37 -1.63 -12.83
C GLN A 122 -8.57 -2.83 -13.33
N PHE A 123 -8.98 -4.06 -12.98
CA PHE A 123 -8.40 -5.29 -13.52
C PHE A 123 -8.38 -5.26 -15.05
N HIS A 124 -9.54 -5.02 -15.66
CA HIS A 124 -9.66 -4.99 -17.11
C HIS A 124 -8.87 -3.85 -17.75
N LEU A 125 -8.93 -2.65 -17.17
CA LEU A 125 -8.19 -1.49 -17.68
C LEU A 125 -6.68 -1.75 -17.69
N LEU A 126 -6.11 -2.21 -16.57
CA LEU A 126 -4.67 -2.46 -16.46
C LEU A 126 -4.24 -3.64 -17.33
N ARG A 127 -5.02 -4.72 -17.39
CA ARG A 127 -4.71 -5.88 -18.24
C ARG A 127 -4.70 -5.54 -19.73
N THR A 128 -5.59 -4.65 -20.16
CA THR A 128 -5.67 -4.23 -21.56
C THR A 128 -4.60 -3.19 -21.92
N ALA A 129 -4.32 -2.24 -21.03
CA ALA A 129 -3.33 -1.19 -21.29
C ALA A 129 -1.89 -1.68 -21.14
N HIS A 130 -1.64 -2.65 -20.25
CA HIS A 130 -0.31 -3.17 -19.91
C HIS A 130 -0.29 -4.70 -19.89
N PRO A 131 -0.52 -5.37 -21.04
CA PRO A 131 -0.69 -6.82 -21.10
C PRO A 131 0.55 -7.63 -20.71
N GLU A 132 1.75 -7.06 -20.89
CA GLU A 132 3.03 -7.71 -20.59
C GLU A 132 3.50 -7.47 -19.14
N GLU A 133 2.77 -6.65 -18.37
CA GLU A 133 3.10 -6.32 -16.98
C GLU A 133 2.15 -7.01 -16.00
N SER A 134 2.63 -7.31 -14.79
CA SER A 134 1.81 -7.87 -13.71
C SER A 134 0.89 -6.84 -13.02
N LEU A 135 0.73 -5.65 -13.59
CA LEU A 135 -0.07 -4.56 -13.01
C LEU A 135 -1.54 -4.94 -12.78
N SER A 136 -2.10 -5.83 -13.59
CA SER A 136 -3.47 -6.33 -13.39
C SER A 136 -3.61 -7.27 -12.19
N GLU A 137 -2.51 -7.77 -11.63
CA GLU A 137 -2.53 -8.69 -10.50
C GLU A 137 -3.01 -8.00 -9.21
N GLY A 138 -2.65 -6.74 -8.96
CA GLY A 138 -3.12 -6.00 -7.77
C GLY A 138 -4.64 -5.97 -7.63
N PRO A 139 -5.40 -5.52 -8.65
CA PRO A 139 -6.86 -5.61 -8.65
C PRO A 139 -7.40 -7.05 -8.59
N LEU A 140 -6.74 -8.01 -9.26
CA LEU A 140 -7.17 -9.41 -9.23
C LEU A 140 -7.06 -10.02 -7.82
N TYR A 141 -5.92 -9.81 -7.16
CA TYR A 141 -5.73 -10.20 -5.76
C TYR A 141 -6.69 -9.44 -4.85
N GLY A 142 -6.93 -8.16 -5.11
CA GLY A 142 -7.95 -7.40 -4.37
C GLY A 142 -9.35 -8.03 -4.47
N LEU A 143 -9.78 -8.45 -5.66
CA LEU A 143 -11.05 -9.16 -5.86
C LEU A 143 -11.07 -10.50 -5.11
N TYR A 144 -9.96 -11.24 -5.13
CA TYR A 144 -9.82 -12.49 -4.41
C TYR A 144 -9.96 -12.30 -2.89
N GLU A 145 -9.22 -11.36 -2.31
CA GLU A 145 -9.29 -11.01 -0.89
C GLU A 145 -10.69 -10.57 -0.48
N LEU A 146 -11.34 -9.76 -1.31
CA LEU A 146 -12.73 -9.35 -1.11
C LEU A 146 -13.67 -10.56 -1.10
N ALA A 147 -13.53 -11.47 -2.07
CA ALA A 147 -14.35 -12.67 -2.17
C ALA A 147 -14.17 -13.61 -0.97
N VAL A 148 -12.94 -13.75 -0.46
CA VAL A 148 -12.66 -14.52 0.77
C VAL A 148 -13.30 -13.85 1.99
N ARG A 149 -13.09 -12.55 2.20
CA ARG A 149 -13.61 -11.79 3.35
C ARG A 149 -15.14 -11.81 3.44
N PHE A 150 -15.82 -11.79 2.30
CA PHE A 150 -17.28 -11.82 2.22
C PHE A 150 -17.86 -13.23 1.96
N GLY A 151 -17.05 -14.28 2.14
CA GLY A 151 -17.51 -15.67 2.12
C GLY A 151 -17.99 -16.19 0.76
N ARG A 152 -17.61 -15.53 -0.34
CA ARG A 152 -17.91 -15.94 -1.72
C ARG A 152 -17.00 -17.08 -2.19
N ILE A 153 -15.81 -17.17 -1.60
CA ILE A 153 -14.83 -18.24 -1.83
C ILE A 153 -14.41 -18.80 -0.47
N SER A 154 -14.45 -20.12 -0.31
CA SER A 154 -13.93 -20.80 0.89
C SER A 154 -12.54 -21.35 0.60
N LEU A 155 -11.55 -20.93 1.38
CA LEU A 155 -10.25 -21.60 1.44
C LEU A 155 -10.42 -22.96 2.13
N LYS A 156 -10.74 -24.00 1.37
CA LYS A 156 -10.52 -25.37 1.83
C LYS A 156 -9.05 -25.68 1.64
N PHE A 157 -8.23 -25.40 2.65
CA PHE A 157 -6.94 -26.08 2.74
C PHE A 157 -7.22 -27.57 3.04
N PRO A 158 -6.71 -28.53 2.25
CA PRO A 158 -6.78 -29.91 2.67
C PRO A 158 -5.96 -30.06 3.96
N GLU A 159 -6.59 -30.52 5.04
CA GLU A 159 -5.96 -30.71 6.35
C GLU A 159 -4.90 -31.83 6.40
N HIS A 160 -4.49 -32.38 5.26
CA HIS A 160 -3.59 -33.53 5.19
C HIS A 160 -2.58 -33.39 4.03
N LEU A 161 -1.46 -32.69 4.29
CA LEU A 161 -0.17 -32.90 3.64
C LEU A 161 0.95 -32.70 4.66
#